data_AF-A0A1V4Q2V9-F1
#
_entry.id   AF-A0A1V4Q2V9-F1
#
_cell.length_a   1.000
_cell.length_b   1.000
_cell.length_c   1.000
_cell.angle_alpha   90.00
_cell.angle_beta   90.00
_cell.angle_gamma   90.00
#
_symmetry.space_group_name_H-M   'P 1'
#
loop_
_entity.id
_entity.type
_entity.pdbx_description
1 polymer ?
#
loop_
_entity_poly.entity_id
_entity_poly.type
_entity_poly.pdbx_seq_one_letter_code
_entity_poly.pdbx_strand_id
1 'polypeptide(L)'
;MLDRGALRELLQPVRSRIRVAQLLQVIASAATVVPFVGIVELGRTLLLDGPVQAARVWWIVAIVILGLAARALFGGAALGVTHYADVDLQVILRRRITAKLGRLPLGWVGTTSSGRVRQSVQNDVGELHYL
;
A
#
# COMPACT_ATOMS: atom_id res chain seq x y z
N MET A 1 4.81 -5.03 24.17
CA MET A 1 5.80 -4.93 23.08
C MET A 1 5.65 -6.19 22.24
N LEU A 2 5.03 -6.12 21.06
CA LEU A 2 4.85 -7.30 20.21
C LEU A 2 6.23 -7.82 19.78
N ASP A 3 6.48 -9.11 19.99
CA ASP A 3 7.71 -9.75 19.55
C ASP A 3 7.82 -9.69 18.02
N ARG A 4 8.97 -9.26 17.50
CA ARG A 4 9.24 -9.20 16.05
C ARG A 4 9.05 -10.58 15.41
N GLY A 5 9.31 -11.66 16.15
CA GLY A 5 9.06 -13.03 15.70
C GLY A 5 7.57 -13.28 15.40
N ALA A 6 6.68 -12.91 16.33
CA ALA A 6 5.25 -13.09 16.19
C ALA A 6 4.68 -12.27 15.01
N LEU A 7 5.11 -11.02 14.83
CA LEU A 7 4.67 -10.20 13.69
C LEU A 7 5.13 -10.80 12.35
N ARG A 8 6.37 -11.32 12.29
CA ARG A 8 6.89 -11.99 11.09
C ARG A 8 6.08 -13.23 10.72
N GLU A 9 5.62 -14.00 11.71
CA GLU A 9 4.79 -15.19 11.50
C GLU A 9 3.37 -14.82 11.03
N LEU A 10 2.78 -13.77 11.59
CA LEU A 10 1.47 -13.27 11.17
C LEU A 10 1.47 -12.77 9.71
N LEU A 11 2.52 -12.05 9.31
CA LEU A 11 2.64 -11.50 7.96
C LEU A 11 3.15 -12.50 6.92
N GLN A 12 3.68 -13.67 7.35
CA GLN A 12 4.25 -14.67 6.45
C GLN A 12 3.38 -14.98 5.22
N PRO A 13 2.05 -15.16 5.33
CA PRO A 13 1.20 -15.53 4.18
C PRO A 13 1.16 -14.47 3.07
N VAL A 14 1.38 -13.20 3.39
CA VAL A 14 1.25 -12.07 2.46
C VAL A 14 2.58 -11.35 2.18
N ARG A 15 3.68 -11.84 2.74
CA ARG A 15 5.02 -11.23 2.61
C ARG A 15 5.48 -11.00 1.19
N SER A 16 5.23 -11.94 0.28
CA SER A 16 5.64 -11.80 -1.11
C SER A 16 4.91 -10.63 -1.78
N ARG A 17 3.61 -10.48 -1.52
CA ARG A 17 2.77 -9.38 -2.02
C ARG A 17 3.22 -8.04 -1.46
N ILE A 18 3.53 -7.98 -0.16
CA ILE A 18 4.09 -6.77 0.47
C ILE A 18 5.40 -6.35 -0.22
N ARG A 19 6.32 -7.29 -0.49
CA ARG A 19 7.57 -6.97 -1.20
C ARG A 19 7.31 -6.46 -2.62
N VAL A 20 6.38 -7.07 -3.35
CA VAL A 20 6.00 -6.60 -4.69
C VAL A 20 5.42 -5.19 -4.63
N ALA A 21 4.49 -4.92 -3.71
CA ALA A 21 3.92 -3.60 -3.51
C ALA A 21 4.99 -2.55 -3.16
N GLN A 22 5.95 -2.90 -2.31
CA GLN A 22 7.09 -2.03 -1.98
C GLN A 22 7.94 -1.69 -3.20
N LEU A 23 8.29 -2.68 -4.03
CA LEU A 23 9.07 -2.46 -5.24
C LEU A 23 8.31 -1.56 -6.24
N LEU A 24 7.02 -1.82 -6.46
CA LEU A 24 6.16 -0.98 -7.30
C LEU A 24 6.10 0.46 -6.76
N GLN A 25 5.93 0.61 -5.45
CA GLN A 25 5.86 1.92 -4.82
C GLN A 25 7.18 2.69 -4.91
N VAL A 26 8.33 2.02 -4.80
CA VAL A 26 9.65 2.66 -4.98
C VAL A 26 9.77 3.26 -6.39
N ILE A 27 9.33 2.53 -7.41
CA ILE A 27 9.34 3.02 -8.80
C ILE A 27 8.40 4.21 -8.95
N ALA A 28 7.19 4.12 -8.41
CA ALA A 28 6.21 5.22 -8.44
C ALA A 28 6.73 6.49 -7.74
N SER A 29 7.37 6.31 -6.58
CA SER A 29 7.98 7.40 -5.81
C SER A 29 9.12 8.06 -6.58
N ALA A 30 10.01 7.29 -7.22
CA ALA A 30 11.06 7.85 -8.06
C ALA A 30 10.48 8.66 -9.25
N ALA A 31 9.44 8.15 -9.90
CA ALA A 31 8.77 8.83 -11.01
C ALA A 31 8.12 10.18 -10.60
N THR A 32 7.87 10.41 -9.31
CA THR A 32 7.31 11.68 -8.79
C THR A 32 8.24 12.87 -9.00
N VAL A 33 9.55 12.65 -9.20
CA VAL A 33 10.52 13.72 -9.46
C VAL A 33 10.40 14.28 -10.88
N VAL A 34 9.97 13.46 -11.85
CA VAL A 34 9.98 13.80 -13.29
C VAL A 34 9.21 15.09 -13.61
N PRO A 35 7.99 15.34 -13.10
CA PRO A 35 7.26 16.57 -13.39
C PRO A 35 7.97 17.83 -12.90
N PHE A 36 8.65 17.77 -11.75
CA PHE A 36 9.40 18.91 -11.22
C PHE A 36 10.59 19.27 -12.11
N VAL A 37 11.33 18.26 -12.57
CA VAL A 37 12.42 18.46 -13.55
C VAL A 37 11.84 19.01 -14.86
N GLY A 38 10.70 18.50 -15.31
CA GLY A 38 10.01 18.99 -16.50
C GLY A 38 9.64 20.48 -16.42
N ILE A 39 9.14 20.95 -15.27
CA ILE A 39 8.84 22.38 -15.06
C ILE A 39 10.11 23.23 -15.18
N VAL A 40 11.22 22.79 -14.58
CA VAL A 40 12.51 23.50 -14.66
C VAL A 40 13.00 23.57 -16.10
N GLU A 41 12.96 22.46 -16.84
CA GLU A 41 13.43 22.40 -18.23
C GLU A 41 12.52 23.17 -19.19
N LEU A 42 11.20 23.18 -18.95
CA LEU A 42 10.27 24.02 -19.69
C LEU A 42 10.55 25.49 -19.41
N GLY A 43 10.77 25.89 -18.15
CA GLY A 43 11.14 27.26 -17.80
C GLY A 43 12.41 27.71 -18.51
N ARG A 44 13.46 26.87 -18.52
CA ARG A 44 14.69 27.14 -19.28
C ARG A 44 14.44 27.28 -20.78
N THR A 45 13.58 26.43 -21.34
CA THR A 45 13.33 26.42 -22.80
C THR A 45 12.44 27.59 -23.25
N LEU A 46 11.53 28.06 -22.38
CA LEU A 46 10.51 29.05 -22.74
C LEU A 46 10.84 30.48 -22.28
N LEU A 47 11.67 30.64 -21.24
CA LEU A 47 11.91 31.95 -20.61
C LEU A 47 13.32 32.51 -20.86
N LEU A 48 14.25 31.71 -21.41
CA LEU A 48 15.58 32.22 -21.78
C LEU A 48 15.51 32.93 -23.15
N ASP A 49 16.30 33.99 -23.29
CA ASP A 49 16.35 34.78 -24.52
C ASP A 49 16.78 33.91 -25.72
N GLY A 50 16.00 33.96 -26.80
CA GLY A 50 16.26 33.23 -28.04
C GLY A 50 15.01 32.58 -28.64
N PRO A 51 15.12 31.97 -29.84
CA PRO A 51 14.00 31.31 -30.48
C PRO A 51 13.59 30.04 -29.73
N VAL A 52 12.29 29.92 -29.42
CA VAL A 52 11.72 28.73 -28.79
C VAL A 52 11.79 27.53 -29.74
N GLN A 53 12.41 26.45 -29.28
CA GLN A 53 12.48 25.19 -30.02
C GLN A 53 11.27 24.30 -29.67
N ALA A 54 10.20 24.38 -30.47
CA ALA A 54 8.96 23.63 -30.23
C ALA A 54 9.17 22.11 -30.08
N ALA A 55 10.10 21.51 -30.85
CA ALA A 55 10.41 20.09 -30.73
C ALA A 55 10.97 19.72 -29.35
N ARG A 56 11.80 20.58 -28.74
CA ARG A 56 12.33 20.37 -27.38
C ARG A 56 11.23 20.48 -26.35
N VAL A 57 10.33 21.44 -26.49
CA VAL A 57 9.16 21.61 -25.59
C VAL A 57 8.31 20.34 -25.60
N TRP A 58 7.93 19.84 -26.77
CA TRP A 58 7.12 18.63 -26.89
C TRP A 58 7.83 17.38 -26.36
N TRP A 59 9.15 17.28 -26.53
CA TRP A 59 9.93 16.21 -25.91
C TRP A 59 9.89 16.25 -24.38
N ILE A 60 10.06 17.43 -23.78
CA ILE A 60 9.96 17.57 -22.32
C ILE A 60 8.55 17.20 -21.85
N VAL A 61 7.51 17.69 -22.53
CA VAL A 61 6.11 17.36 -22.23
C VAL A 61 5.86 15.85 -22.31
N ALA A 62 6.35 15.17 -23.35
CA ALA A 62 6.22 13.73 -23.50
C ALA A 62 6.87 12.96 -22.35
N ILE A 63 8.07 13.37 -21.91
CA ILE A 63 8.77 12.78 -20.75
C ILE A 63 7.97 13.00 -19.46
N VAL A 64 7.41 14.20 -19.25
CA VAL A 64 6.56 14.48 -18.09
C VAL A 64 5.32 13.59 -18.08
N ILE A 65 4.63 13.47 -19.22
CA ILE A 65 3.44 12.61 -19.35
C ILE A 65 3.82 11.17 -19.04
N LEU A 66 4.94 10.67 -19.59
CA LEU A 66 5.40 9.30 -19.33
C LEU A 66 5.74 9.09 -17.85
N GLY A 67 6.39 10.05 -17.20
CA GLY A 67 6.70 10.00 -15.77
C GLY A 67 5.43 9.99 -14.90
N LEU A 68 4.44 10.81 -15.23
CA LEU A 68 3.14 10.83 -14.55
C LEU A 68 2.37 9.53 -14.75
N ALA A 69 2.36 9.00 -15.98
CA ALA A 69 1.71 7.73 -16.31
C ALA A 69 2.37 6.57 -15.55
N ALA A 70 3.71 6.52 -15.51
CA ALA A 70 4.45 5.54 -14.74
C ALA A 70 4.11 5.65 -13.24
N ARG A 71 4.14 6.86 -12.66
CA ARG A 71 3.75 7.08 -11.27
C ARG A 71 2.34 6.56 -10.98
N ALA A 72 1.37 6.90 -11.81
CA ALA A 72 -0.02 6.49 -11.64
C ALA A 72 -0.18 4.97 -11.76
N LEU A 73 0.44 4.35 -12.76
CA LEU A 73 0.38 2.91 -12.99
C LEU A 73 1.02 2.12 -11.86
N PHE A 74 2.28 2.42 -11.52
CA PHE A 74 3.01 1.69 -10.48
C PHE A 74 2.43 1.96 -9.09
N GLY A 75 2.03 3.20 -8.80
CA GLY A 75 1.40 3.55 -7.52
C GLY A 75 0.02 2.91 -7.36
N GLY A 76 -0.81 2.94 -8.42
CA GLY A 76 -2.10 2.26 -8.43
C GLY A 76 -1.97 0.75 -8.29
N ALA A 77 -1.00 0.14 -8.97
CA ALA A 77 -0.70 -1.28 -8.83
C ALA A 77 -0.23 -1.63 -7.39
N ALA A 78 0.67 -0.83 -6.81
CA ALA A 78 1.11 -1.01 -5.43
C ALA A 78 -0.06 -0.93 -4.43
N LEU A 79 -0.94 0.05 -4.61
CA LEU A 79 -2.16 0.19 -3.81
C LEU A 79 -3.06 -1.03 -3.95
N GLY A 80 -3.33 -1.48 -5.17
CA GLY A 80 -4.15 -2.66 -5.42
C GLY A 80 -3.57 -3.91 -4.76
N VAL A 81 -2.27 -4.18 -4.94
CA VAL A 81 -1.60 -5.33 -4.33
C VAL A 81 -1.69 -5.28 -2.80
N THR A 82 -1.48 -4.11 -2.19
CA THR A 82 -1.56 -3.94 -0.74
C THR A 82 -2.99 -4.18 -0.24
N HIS A 83 -3.99 -3.63 -0.93
CA HIS A 83 -5.40 -3.82 -0.58
C HIS A 83 -5.81 -5.30 -0.56
N TYR A 84 -5.46 -6.06 -1.60
CA TYR A 84 -5.75 -7.51 -1.62
C TYR A 84 -4.95 -8.28 -0.57
N ALA A 85 -3.70 -7.88 -0.30
CA ALA A 85 -2.90 -8.49 0.76
C ALA A 85 -3.55 -8.29 2.14
N ASP A 86 -4.09 -7.11 2.42
CA ASP A 86 -4.74 -6.79 3.69
C ASP A 86 -6.03 -7.59 3.87
N VAL A 87 -6.88 -7.67 2.84
CA VAL A 87 -8.12 -8.46 2.88
C VAL A 87 -7.82 -9.94 3.16
N ASP A 88 -6.82 -10.52 2.49
CA ASP A 88 -6.44 -11.91 2.72
C ASP A 88 -5.88 -12.12 4.14
N LEU A 89 -5.06 -11.19 4.63
CA LEU A 89 -4.54 -11.25 5.99
C LEU A 89 -5.67 -11.19 7.02
N GLN A 90 -6.67 -10.32 6.83
CA GLN A 90 -7.84 -10.24 7.70
C GLN A 90 -8.61 -11.56 7.75
N VAL A 91 -8.86 -12.20 6.59
CA VAL A 91 -9.53 -13.50 6.55
C VAL A 91 -8.76 -14.56 7.32
N ILE A 92 -7.42 -14.61 7.15
CA ILE A 92 -6.56 -15.54 7.87
C ILE A 92 -6.62 -15.29 9.38
N LEU A 93 -6.51 -14.04 9.82
CA LEU A 93 -6.56 -13.66 11.23
C LEU A 93 -7.91 -13.99 11.85
N ARG A 94 -9.03 -13.68 11.18
CA ARG A 94 -10.38 -14.04 11.64
C ARG A 94 -10.52 -15.54 11.87
N ARG A 95 -10.07 -16.36 10.91
CA ARG A 95 -10.11 -17.83 11.05
C ARG A 95 -9.26 -18.32 12.22
N ARG A 96 -8.04 -17.79 12.40
CA ARG A 96 -7.15 -18.16 13.52
C ARG A 96 -7.75 -17.80 14.88
N ILE A 97 -8.35 -16.61 15.01
CA ILE A 97 -8.98 -16.16 16.26
C ILE A 97 -10.19 -17.05 16.58
N THR A 98 -11.09 -17.27 15.62
CA THR A 98 -12.27 -18.13 15.81
C THR A 98 -11.88 -19.57 16.19
N ALA A 99 -10.87 -20.14 15.54
CA ALA A 99 -10.39 -21.48 15.88
C ALA A 99 -9.80 -21.57 17.28
N LYS A 100 -9.13 -20.51 17.76
CA LYS A 100 -8.59 -20.46 19.11
C LYS A 100 -9.68 -20.30 20.17
N LEU A 101 -10.68 -19.46 19.89
CA LEU A 101 -11.84 -19.28 20.75
C LEU A 101 -12.65 -20.57 20.90
N GLY A 102 -12.83 -21.35 19.82
CA GLY A 102 -13.53 -22.63 19.86
C GLY A 102 -12.85 -23.73 20.70
N ARG A 103 -11.61 -23.51 21.16
CA ARG A 103 -10.84 -24.46 21.99
C ARG A 103 -10.76 -24.05 23.47
N LEU A 104 -11.38 -22.92 23.85
CA LEU A 104 -11.34 -22.45 25.24
C LEU A 104 -12.42 -23.16 26.09
N PRO A 105 -12.12 -23.46 27.38
CA PRO A 105 -13.08 -24.12 28.25
C PRO A 105 -14.34 -23.27 28.46
N LEU A 106 -15.50 -23.93 28.57
CA LEU A 106 -16.82 -23.27 28.68
C LEU A 106 -16.92 -22.30 29.87
N GLY A 107 -16.14 -22.49 30.94
CA GLY A 107 -16.04 -21.56 32.07
C GLY A 107 -15.46 -20.18 31.72
N TRP A 108 -14.64 -20.09 30.67
CA TRP A 108 -14.15 -18.82 30.12
C TRP A 108 -15.19 -18.12 29.24
N VAL A 109 -16.00 -18.90 28.53
CA VAL A 109 -17.11 -18.39 27.69
C VAL A 109 -18.25 -17.87 28.56
N GLY A 110 -18.54 -18.52 29.70
CA GLY A 110 -19.55 -18.05 30.66
C GLY A 110 -19.21 -16.73 31.36
N THR A 111 -17.93 -16.34 31.39
CA THR A 111 -17.44 -15.10 32.03
C THR A 111 -17.09 -14.00 31.02
N THR A 112 -17.10 -14.30 29.72
CA THR A 112 -16.78 -13.36 28.63
C THR A 112 -18.02 -13.12 27.77
N SER A 113 -18.49 -11.86 27.68
CA SER A 113 -19.70 -11.56 26.89
C SER A 113 -19.51 -11.89 25.40
N SER A 114 -20.57 -12.38 24.76
CA SER A 114 -20.63 -12.60 23.30
C SER A 114 -20.28 -11.33 22.50
N GLY A 115 -20.55 -10.14 23.07
CA GLY A 115 -20.13 -8.84 22.51
C GLY A 115 -18.61 -8.67 22.45
N ARG A 116 -17.87 -9.04 23.49
CA ARG A 116 -16.38 -9.00 23.49
C ARG A 116 -15.79 -9.98 22.47
N VAL A 117 -16.41 -11.15 22.31
CA VAL A 117 -15.99 -12.14 21.30
C VAL A 117 -16.22 -11.60 19.89
N ARG A 118 -17.39 -11.02 19.61
CA ARG A 118 -17.69 -10.38 18.32
C ARG A 118 -16.74 -9.23 18.03
N GLN A 119 -16.44 -8.41 19.04
CA GLN A 119 -15.52 -7.28 18.91
C GLN A 119 -14.14 -7.74 18.45
N SER A 120 -13.54 -8.73 19.12
CA SER A 120 -12.19 -9.20 18.75
C SER A 120 -12.11 -9.97 17.45
N VAL A 121 -13.19 -10.61 17.00
CA VAL A 121 -13.21 -11.36 15.73
C VAL A 121 -13.54 -10.45 14.54
N GLN A 122 -14.50 -9.53 14.68
CA GLN A 122 -14.99 -8.73 13.56
C GLN A 122 -14.46 -7.31 13.55
N ASN A 123 -14.53 -6.62 14.69
CA ASN A 123 -14.22 -5.19 14.78
C ASN A 123 -12.70 -4.97 14.81
N ASP A 124 -11.98 -5.65 15.72
CA ASP A 124 -10.54 -5.46 15.90
C ASP A 124 -9.75 -5.91 14.65
N VAL A 125 -10.21 -6.94 13.94
CA VAL A 125 -9.60 -7.36 12.66
C VAL A 125 -10.01 -6.44 11.51
N GLY A 126 -11.21 -5.86 11.55
CA GLY A 126 -11.65 -4.87 10.57
C GLY A 126 -10.87 -3.55 10.69
N GLU A 127 -10.54 -3.13 11.91
CA GLU A 127 -9.74 -1.93 12.14
C GLU A 127 -8.33 -2.01 11.55
N LEU A 128 -7.75 -3.21 11.38
CA LEU A 128 -6.48 -3.37 10.67
C LEU A 128 -6.52 -2.88 9.22
N HIS A 129 -7.69 -2.71 8.61
CA HIS A 129 -7.80 -2.09 7.29
C HIS A 129 -7.50 -0.59 7.29
N TYR A 130 -7.70 0.07 8.43
CA TYR A 130 -7.60 1.52 8.59
C TYR A 130 -6.27 1.97 9.18
N LEU A 131 -5.40 1.03 9.55
CA LEU A 131 -4.04 1.25 10.07
C LEU A 131 -3.01 1.13 8.96
#